data_AF-A0A2K1P1Z3-F1
#
_entry.id   AF-A0A2K1P1Z3-F1
#
_cell.length_a   1.000
_cell.length_b   1.000
_cell.length_c   1.000
_cell.angle_alpha   90.00
_cell.angle_beta   90.00
_cell.angle_gamma   90.00
#
_symmetry.space_group_name_H-M   'P 1'
#
loop_
_entity.id
_entity.type
_entity.pdbx_description
1 polymer ?
#
loop_
_entity_poly.entity_id
_entity_poly.type
_entity_poly.pdbx_seq_one_letter_code
_entity_poly.pdbx_strand_id
1 'polypeptide(L)'
;MKVKRIFFVMLIVSLFMSSSFSAIFGKSNNSWKDGTYIGYSDASDRTYTKAVVKIKKGKIVEVILEEINIPTGLPKDENYPWQPWQEAMKELPKRFVEVNGSEIDVFTGATHSSEMAIQAVERALKRAEGFEGVIDGIYVGHSQISSRNDRANAIIIVKEGKITEVVLNEYQDIYNTVKPKEKDSYPYEPFHQAKEEIAKKILEKGSLPVDIYTGATSSSNMWMEAVEDAMEKAGFKF
;
A
#
# COMPACT_ATOMS: atom_id res chain seq x y z
N MET A 1 97.06 16.76 9.85
CA MET A 1 96.39 16.30 11.08
C MET A 1 95.08 17.08 11.25
N LYS A 2 94.00 16.45 11.78
CA LYS A 2 92.57 16.84 11.79
C LYS A 2 91.78 16.17 10.64
N VAL A 3 91.50 14.87 10.73
CA VAL A 3 90.47 14.15 11.53
C VAL A 3 89.06 14.34 10.95
N LYS A 4 88.60 13.26 10.30
CA LYS A 4 87.22 12.97 9.91
C LYS A 4 86.29 13.09 11.12
N ARG A 5 85.14 13.72 10.97
CA ARG A 5 83.98 13.52 11.86
C ARG A 5 82.86 12.87 11.07
N ILE A 6 82.72 11.58 11.33
CA ILE A 6 81.58 10.74 10.99
C ILE A 6 80.47 11.16 11.95
N PHE A 7 79.35 11.65 11.42
CA PHE A 7 78.12 11.78 12.19
C PHE A 7 77.19 10.63 11.80
N PHE A 8 77.07 9.70 12.74
CA PHE A 8 76.10 8.63 12.81
C PHE A 8 74.79 9.28 13.26
N VAL A 9 73.76 9.29 12.40
CA VAL A 9 72.39 9.68 12.81
C VAL A 9 71.48 8.47 12.66
N MET A 10 70.81 8.23 13.77
CA MET A 10 70.06 7.05 14.17
C MET A 10 68.71 6.97 13.45
N LEU A 11 68.36 5.75 13.07
CA LEU A 11 67.12 5.31 12.45
C LEU A 11 65.88 5.65 13.32
N ILE A 12 64.87 6.31 12.74
CA ILE A 12 63.48 6.30 13.25
C ILE A 12 62.59 5.78 12.12
N VAL A 13 62.21 4.51 12.21
CA VAL A 13 61.12 3.92 11.42
C VAL A 13 59.83 4.31 12.13
N SER A 14 59.17 5.37 11.65
CA SER A 14 57.78 5.66 12.02
C SER A 14 56.85 4.95 11.04
N LEU A 15 56.38 3.77 11.46
CA LEU A 15 55.32 3.04 10.78
C LEU A 15 54.02 3.85 10.92
N PHE A 16 53.69 4.68 9.92
CA PHE A 16 52.36 5.28 9.81
C PHE A 16 51.36 4.18 9.47
N MET A 17 50.72 3.61 10.50
CA MET A 17 49.47 2.89 10.33
C MET A 17 48.39 3.93 9.98
N SER A 18 48.24 4.24 8.70
CA SER A 18 47.06 4.94 8.21
C SER A 18 45.92 3.93 8.10
N SER A 19 45.26 3.64 9.22
CA SER A 19 43.93 3.04 9.20
C SER A 19 42.94 4.10 8.69
N SER A 20 42.88 4.24 7.37
CA SER A 20 41.76 4.90 6.71
C SER A 20 40.54 4.00 6.90
N PHE A 21 39.91 4.07 8.06
CA PHE A 21 38.54 3.60 8.25
C PHE A 21 37.65 4.57 7.46
N SER A 22 37.61 4.37 6.14
CA SER A 22 36.57 4.94 5.30
C SER A 22 35.29 4.24 5.73
N ALA A 23 34.58 4.84 6.67
CA ALA A 23 33.20 4.49 6.91
C ALA A 23 32.47 4.68 5.57
N ILE A 24 32.22 3.56 4.89
CA ILE A 24 31.25 3.49 3.80
C ILE A 24 29.89 3.69 4.46
N PHE A 25 29.58 4.93 4.84
CA PHE A 25 28.21 5.37 4.90
C PHE A 25 27.79 5.48 3.44
N GLY A 26 27.26 4.37 2.92
CA GLY A 26 26.56 4.35 1.65
C GLY A 26 25.60 5.53 1.63
N LYS A 27 25.93 6.52 0.79
CA LYS A 27 25.05 7.64 0.49
C LYS A 27 23.86 7.02 -0.23
N SER A 28 22.78 6.72 0.50
CA SER A 28 21.52 6.36 -0.14
C SER A 28 21.11 7.57 -0.96
N ASN A 29 21.25 7.48 -2.28
CA ASN A 29 20.86 8.52 -3.23
C ASN A 29 19.33 8.68 -3.35
N ASN A 30 18.57 8.14 -2.40
CA ASN A 30 17.12 8.16 -2.45
C ASN A 30 16.67 9.59 -2.12
N SER A 31 16.01 10.24 -3.08
CA SER A 31 15.50 11.61 -3.00
C SER A 31 14.22 11.71 -2.16
N TRP A 32 14.01 10.78 -1.23
CA TRP A 32 12.78 10.70 -0.45
C TRP A 32 12.71 11.83 0.56
N LYS A 33 11.57 12.53 0.54
CA LYS A 33 11.23 13.53 1.54
C LYS A 33 10.87 12.82 2.84
N ASP A 34 11.32 13.37 3.97
CA ASP A 34 10.91 12.88 5.28
C ASP A 34 9.39 12.97 5.46
N GLY A 35 8.79 11.96 6.10
CA GLY A 35 7.35 11.89 6.27
C GLY A 35 6.84 10.47 6.50
N THR A 36 5.52 10.34 6.55
CA THR A 36 4.82 9.05 6.55
C THR A 36 4.00 8.95 5.28
N TYR A 37 4.22 7.88 4.53
CA TYR A 37 3.60 7.66 3.22
C TYR A 37 2.81 6.37 3.25
N ILE A 38 1.68 6.36 2.55
CA ILE A 38 0.81 5.20 2.43
C ILE A 38 0.81 4.75 0.98
N GLY A 39 0.92 3.44 0.78
CA GLY A 39 0.75 2.81 -0.51
C GLY A 39 -0.17 1.60 -0.40
N TYR A 40 -0.83 1.26 -1.50
CA TYR A 40 -1.76 0.14 -1.60
C TYR A 40 -1.35 -0.73 -2.77
N SER A 41 -1.33 -2.04 -2.61
CA SER A 41 -1.17 -2.97 -3.72
C SER A 41 -2.39 -2.94 -4.63
N ASP A 42 -2.25 -3.53 -5.82
CA ASP A 42 -3.41 -3.96 -6.58
C ASP A 42 -4.22 -4.97 -5.78
N ALA A 43 -5.53 -4.93 -5.98
CA ALA A 43 -6.44 -5.92 -5.45
C ALA A 43 -6.23 -7.27 -6.13
N SER A 44 -6.09 -8.32 -5.33
CA SER A 44 -6.29 -9.71 -5.77
C SER A 44 -7.78 -10.06 -5.74
N ASP A 45 -8.10 -11.33 -5.95
CA ASP A 45 -9.48 -11.83 -5.83
C ASP A 45 -10.04 -11.78 -4.40
N ARG A 46 -9.17 -11.65 -3.37
CA ARG A 46 -9.57 -11.80 -1.97
C ARG A 46 -9.08 -10.68 -1.06
N THR A 47 -7.87 -10.20 -1.31
CA THR A 47 -7.18 -9.26 -0.44
C THR A 47 -6.37 -8.22 -1.22
N TYR A 48 -5.95 -7.18 -0.52
CA TYR A 48 -4.94 -6.23 -0.96
C TYR A 48 -4.11 -5.80 0.26
N THR A 49 -2.90 -5.30 0.04
CA THR A 49 -2.02 -4.86 1.12
C THR A 49 -1.95 -3.34 1.17
N LYS A 50 -2.09 -2.78 2.37
CA LYS A 50 -1.74 -1.40 2.70
C LYS A 50 -0.36 -1.40 3.38
N ALA A 51 0.52 -0.52 2.93
CA ALA A 51 1.81 -0.26 3.54
C ALA A 51 1.86 1.17 4.08
N VAL A 52 2.24 1.34 5.35
CA VAL A 52 2.59 2.62 5.95
C VAL A 52 4.10 2.67 6.10
N VAL A 53 4.75 3.57 5.37
CA VAL A 53 6.21 3.70 5.30
C VAL A 53 6.64 5.03 5.89
N LYS A 54 7.51 4.99 6.89
CA LYS A 54 8.04 6.19 7.54
C LYS A 54 9.47 6.44 7.12
N ILE A 55 9.74 7.68 6.73
CA ILE A 55 11.04 8.11 6.24
C ILE A 55 11.58 9.21 7.13
N LYS A 56 12.84 9.06 7.57
CA LYS A 56 13.60 10.07 8.30
C LYS A 56 15.01 10.18 7.75
N LYS A 57 15.46 11.40 7.51
CA LYS A 57 16.75 11.71 6.88
C LYS A 57 16.95 10.90 5.58
N GLY A 58 15.90 10.80 4.77
CA GLY A 58 15.92 10.06 3.49
C GLY A 58 16.04 8.52 3.62
N LYS A 59 15.79 7.95 4.80
CA LYS A 59 15.83 6.49 5.04
C LYS A 59 14.51 5.96 5.57
N ILE A 60 14.13 4.76 5.15
CA ILE A 60 13.03 3.99 5.73
C ILE A 60 13.42 3.62 7.16
N VAL A 61 12.62 4.06 8.13
CA VAL A 61 12.84 3.75 9.56
C VAL A 61 11.77 2.84 10.14
N GLU A 62 10.64 2.69 9.44
CA GLU A 62 9.51 1.89 9.88
C GLU A 62 8.65 1.55 8.67
N VAL A 63 8.18 0.31 8.62
CA VAL A 63 7.16 -0.17 7.70
C VAL A 63 6.11 -0.90 8.52
N ILE A 64 4.84 -0.63 8.26
CA ILE A 64 3.70 -1.37 8.81
C ILE A 64 2.88 -1.88 7.63
N LEU A 65 2.54 -3.17 7.65
CA LEU A 65 1.76 -3.82 6.60
C LEU A 65 0.42 -4.29 7.17
N GLU A 66 -0.65 -4.06 6.43
CA GLU A 66 -2.00 -4.56 6.72
C GLU A 66 -2.53 -5.25 5.46
N GLU A 67 -2.74 -6.57 5.49
CA GLU A 67 -3.42 -7.28 4.41
C GLU A 67 -4.93 -7.32 4.70
N ILE A 68 -5.73 -6.72 3.83
CA ILE A 68 -7.14 -6.39 4.06
C ILE A 68 -8.04 -7.27 3.21
N ASN A 69 -9.10 -7.82 3.80
CA ASN A 69 -10.09 -8.62 3.10
C ASN A 69 -11.02 -7.72 2.26
N ILE A 70 -11.18 -8.03 0.98
CA ILE A 70 -12.00 -7.25 0.05
C ILE A 70 -13.49 -7.22 0.45
N PRO A 71 -14.14 -8.34 0.83
CA PRO A 71 -15.56 -8.32 1.20
C PRO A 71 -15.86 -7.46 2.42
N THR A 72 -15.05 -7.58 3.47
CA THR A 72 -15.35 -6.98 4.77
C THR A 72 -14.65 -5.63 4.97
N GLY A 73 -13.57 -5.36 4.24
CA GLY A 73 -12.67 -4.23 4.47
C GLY A 73 -11.98 -4.27 5.83
N LEU A 74 -11.90 -5.45 6.45
CA LEU A 74 -11.21 -5.67 7.73
C LEU A 74 -9.82 -6.27 7.47
N PRO A 75 -8.78 -5.79 8.17
CA PRO A 75 -7.45 -6.39 8.10
C PRO A 75 -7.50 -7.82 8.64
N LYS A 76 -6.69 -8.71 8.06
CA LYS A 76 -6.29 -9.94 8.73
C LYS A 76 -5.54 -9.58 10.01
N ASP A 77 -5.78 -10.33 11.06
CA ASP A 77 -5.18 -10.10 12.38
C ASP A 77 -4.38 -11.33 12.83
N GLU A 78 -3.90 -11.29 14.07
CA GLU A 78 -3.15 -12.38 14.70
C GLU A 78 -3.93 -13.70 14.81
N ASN A 79 -5.27 -13.67 14.69
CA ASN A 79 -6.11 -14.86 14.75
C ASN A 79 -6.20 -15.58 13.39
N TYR A 80 -5.65 -15.00 12.32
CA TYR A 80 -5.64 -15.65 11.02
C TYR A 80 -4.82 -16.95 11.06
N PRO A 81 -5.41 -18.12 10.77
CA PRO A 81 -4.83 -19.42 11.16
C PRO A 81 -3.62 -19.87 10.31
N TRP A 82 -3.25 -19.11 9.29
CA TRP A 82 -2.20 -19.52 8.36
C TRP A 82 -0.83 -19.03 8.80
N GLN A 83 -0.04 -19.91 9.40
CA GLN A 83 1.27 -19.60 9.99
C GLN A 83 2.27 -18.93 9.02
N PRO A 84 2.47 -19.41 7.76
CA PRO A 84 3.37 -18.74 6.81
C PRO A 84 3.06 -17.26 6.59
N TRP A 85 1.77 -16.88 6.60
CA TRP A 85 1.37 -15.49 6.51
C TRP A 85 1.75 -14.69 7.75
N GLN A 86 1.54 -15.25 8.96
CA GLN A 86 1.90 -14.56 10.20
C GLN A 86 3.40 -14.29 10.26
N GLU A 87 4.22 -15.27 9.87
CA GLU A 87 5.67 -15.14 9.80
C GLU A 87 6.09 -14.10 8.76
N ALA A 88 5.47 -14.12 7.57
CA ALA A 88 5.72 -13.13 6.53
C ALA A 88 5.39 -11.70 7.01
N MET A 89 4.23 -11.49 7.64
CA MET A 89 3.82 -10.15 8.13
C MET A 89 4.71 -9.61 9.25
N LYS A 90 5.45 -10.49 9.95
CA LYS A 90 6.45 -10.11 10.95
C LYS A 90 7.82 -9.79 10.32
N GLU A 91 8.22 -10.54 9.30
CA GLU A 91 9.56 -10.45 8.71
C GLU A 91 9.66 -9.43 7.57
N LEU A 92 8.66 -9.35 6.68
CA LEU A 92 8.68 -8.44 5.53
C LEU A 92 8.92 -6.97 5.92
N PRO A 93 8.26 -6.39 6.96
CA PRO A 93 8.54 -5.01 7.36
C PRO A 93 10.00 -4.74 7.72
N LYS A 94 10.66 -5.72 8.35
CA LYS A 94 12.08 -5.62 8.74
C LYS A 94 12.98 -5.65 7.51
N ARG A 95 12.69 -6.52 6.54
CA ARG A 95 13.44 -6.63 5.30
C ARG A 95 13.44 -5.31 4.54
N PHE A 96 12.29 -4.65 4.41
CA PHE A 96 12.20 -3.34 3.76
C PHE A 96 13.05 -2.26 4.44
N VAL A 97 13.07 -2.23 5.78
CA VAL A 97 13.93 -1.32 6.56
C VAL A 97 15.40 -1.65 6.37
N GLU A 98 15.76 -2.94 6.41
CA GLU A 98 17.14 -3.43 6.27
C GLU A 98 17.74 -3.08 4.91
N VAL A 99 17.01 -3.35 3.82
CA VAL A 99 17.47 -3.01 2.46
C VAL A 99 17.27 -1.53 2.13
N ASN A 100 16.51 -0.80 2.95
CA ASN A 100 16.14 0.61 2.73
C ASN A 100 15.52 0.83 1.33
N GLY A 101 14.58 -0.04 0.97
CA GLY A 101 13.93 -0.08 -0.35
C GLY A 101 12.79 -1.09 -0.37
N SER A 102 12.17 -1.27 -1.54
CA SER A 102 11.09 -2.23 -1.78
C SER A 102 11.56 -3.55 -2.39
N GLU A 103 12.76 -3.61 -2.95
CA GLU A 103 13.30 -4.80 -3.61
C GLU A 103 13.79 -5.81 -2.56
N ILE A 104 12.94 -6.78 -2.23
CA ILE A 104 13.25 -7.89 -1.31
C ILE A 104 12.82 -9.22 -1.92
N ASP A 105 13.47 -10.31 -1.49
CA ASP A 105 12.99 -11.65 -1.82
C ASP A 105 11.66 -11.94 -1.13
N VAL A 106 10.77 -12.62 -1.86
CA VAL A 106 9.48 -13.09 -1.33
C VAL A 106 9.67 -14.05 -0.15
N PHE A 107 8.71 -14.06 0.76
CA PHE A 107 8.70 -15.02 1.86
C PHE A 107 8.16 -16.37 1.37
N THR A 108 8.95 -17.44 1.54
CA THR A 108 8.55 -18.80 1.16
C THR A 108 7.24 -19.20 1.83
N GLY A 109 6.27 -19.65 1.04
CA GLY A 109 4.94 -19.99 1.53
C GLY A 109 3.99 -18.80 1.63
N ALA A 110 4.43 -17.56 1.44
CA ALA A 110 3.60 -16.36 1.41
C ALA A 110 3.95 -15.46 0.22
N THR A 111 4.21 -16.06 -0.95
CA THR A 111 4.65 -15.37 -2.16
C THR A 111 3.70 -14.24 -2.55
N HIS A 112 2.40 -14.53 -2.67
CA HIS A 112 1.42 -13.54 -3.10
C HIS A 112 1.27 -12.36 -2.12
N SER A 113 1.26 -12.62 -0.81
CA SER A 113 1.28 -11.57 0.21
C SER A 113 2.55 -10.72 0.14
N SER A 114 3.69 -11.34 -0.17
CA SER A 114 4.97 -10.65 -0.33
C SER A 114 4.96 -9.72 -1.55
N GLU A 115 4.44 -10.18 -2.69
CA GLU A 115 4.31 -9.39 -3.91
C GLU A 115 3.41 -8.16 -3.70
N MET A 116 2.25 -8.35 -3.05
CA MET A 116 1.37 -7.23 -2.68
C MET A 116 2.07 -6.25 -1.72
N ALA A 117 2.81 -6.76 -0.73
CA ALA A 117 3.57 -5.90 0.19
C ALA A 117 4.65 -5.08 -0.54
N ILE A 118 5.41 -5.71 -1.44
CA ILE A 118 6.43 -5.05 -2.26
C ILE A 118 5.81 -3.91 -3.06
N GLN A 119 4.73 -4.18 -3.81
CA GLN A 119 4.06 -3.16 -4.61
C GLN A 119 3.46 -2.02 -3.75
N ALA A 120 2.91 -2.33 -2.57
CA ALA A 120 2.40 -1.32 -1.65
C ALA A 120 3.53 -0.41 -1.13
N VAL A 121 4.70 -0.96 -0.79
CA VAL A 121 5.88 -0.18 -0.39
C VAL A 121 6.41 0.65 -1.57
N GLU A 122 6.52 0.09 -2.78
CA GLU A 122 6.92 0.83 -3.98
C GLU A 122 6.05 2.07 -4.21
N ARG A 123 4.72 1.92 -4.08
CA ARG A 123 3.78 3.04 -4.23
C ARG A 123 3.94 4.08 -3.13
N ALA A 124 4.19 3.67 -1.89
CA ALA A 124 4.49 4.60 -0.79
C ALA A 124 5.80 5.38 -1.03
N LEU A 125 6.85 4.70 -1.51
CA LEU A 125 8.13 5.32 -1.84
C LEU A 125 8.02 6.27 -3.03
N LYS A 126 7.22 5.93 -4.06
CA LYS A 126 6.89 6.83 -5.17
C LYS A 126 6.25 8.13 -4.67
N ARG A 127 5.37 8.07 -3.65
CA ARG A 127 4.84 9.28 -2.99
C ARG A 127 5.94 10.06 -2.27
N ALA A 128 6.86 9.37 -1.60
CA ALA A 128 8.00 10.01 -0.93
C ALA A 128 8.97 10.73 -1.88
N GLU A 129 9.05 10.30 -3.14
CA GLU A 129 9.78 10.99 -4.21
C GLU A 129 9.09 12.27 -4.67
N GLY A 130 7.84 12.51 -4.23
CA GLY A 130 7.05 13.68 -4.58
C GLY A 130 6.06 13.46 -5.72
N PHE A 131 5.75 12.22 -6.08
CA PHE A 131 4.68 11.97 -7.04
C PHE A 131 3.30 12.29 -6.45
N GLU A 132 2.64 13.31 -6.99
CA GLU A 132 1.31 13.75 -6.54
C GLU A 132 0.16 13.32 -7.46
N GLY A 133 0.43 12.61 -8.55
CA GLY A 133 -0.58 12.17 -9.51
C GLY A 133 -1.37 10.95 -9.06
N VAL A 134 -2.30 10.50 -9.90
CA VAL A 134 -2.98 9.22 -9.72
C VAL A 134 -2.02 8.08 -10.09
N ILE A 135 -1.96 7.03 -9.27
CA ILE A 135 -1.20 5.82 -9.56
C ILE A 135 -2.16 4.83 -10.23
N ASP A 136 -1.77 4.29 -11.39
CA ASP A 136 -2.51 3.24 -12.08
C ASP A 136 -2.51 1.94 -11.27
N GLY A 137 -3.62 1.20 -11.32
CA GLY A 137 -3.81 0.00 -10.51
C GLY A 137 -5.26 -0.42 -10.33
N ILE A 138 -5.45 -1.45 -9.51
CA ILE A 138 -6.76 -1.96 -9.11
C ILE A 138 -6.97 -1.63 -7.63
N TYR A 139 -7.93 -0.77 -7.32
CA TYR A 139 -8.15 -0.25 -5.97
C TYR A 139 -9.50 -0.72 -5.43
N VAL A 140 -9.51 -1.12 -4.16
CA VAL A 140 -10.74 -1.40 -3.43
C VAL A 140 -10.94 -0.32 -2.39
N GLY A 141 -12.11 0.30 -2.41
CA GLY A 141 -12.58 1.16 -1.33
C GLY A 141 -13.81 0.60 -0.65
N HIS A 142 -14.08 1.10 0.56
CA HIS A 142 -15.12 0.58 1.43
C HIS A 142 -15.90 1.71 2.09
N SER A 143 -17.22 1.55 2.16
CA SER A 143 -18.08 2.46 2.92
C SER A 143 -17.82 2.32 4.42
N GLN A 144 -18.44 3.21 5.22
CA GLN A 144 -18.62 2.93 6.64
C GLN A 144 -19.47 1.68 6.85
N ILE A 145 -19.28 1.02 8.00
CA ILE A 145 -20.14 -0.09 8.42
C ILE A 145 -21.45 0.51 8.91
N SER A 146 -22.57 0.10 8.32
CA SER A 146 -23.89 0.55 8.72
C SER A 146 -24.30 -0.01 10.09
N SER A 147 -25.37 0.53 10.67
CA SER A 147 -25.95 0.01 11.92
C SER A 147 -26.47 -1.43 11.84
N ARG A 148 -26.61 -1.99 10.63
CA ARG A 148 -26.99 -3.39 10.39
C ARG A 148 -25.80 -4.30 10.09
N ASN A 149 -24.58 -3.80 10.29
CA ASN A 149 -23.34 -4.45 9.85
C ASN A 149 -23.22 -4.63 8.31
N ASP A 150 -24.10 -4.01 7.52
CA ASP A 150 -23.95 -3.95 6.07
C ASP A 150 -22.76 -3.05 5.70
N ARG A 151 -22.03 -3.39 4.65
CA ARG A 151 -20.93 -2.57 4.10
C ARG A 151 -20.89 -2.67 2.59
N ALA A 152 -20.60 -1.57 1.92
CA ALA A 152 -20.33 -1.56 0.48
C ALA A 152 -18.82 -1.59 0.22
N ASN A 153 -18.43 -2.20 -0.90
CA ASN A 153 -17.12 -1.98 -1.49
C ASN A 153 -17.26 -1.51 -2.94
N ALA A 154 -16.21 -0.86 -3.42
CA ALA A 154 -16.06 -0.49 -4.81
C ALA A 154 -14.68 -0.93 -5.28
N ILE A 155 -14.62 -1.66 -6.38
CA ILE A 155 -13.38 -1.99 -7.07
C ILE A 155 -13.30 -1.08 -8.29
N ILE A 156 -12.24 -0.28 -8.38
CA ILE A 156 -11.97 0.55 -9.56
C ILE A 156 -10.67 0.12 -10.22
N ILE A 157 -10.65 0.14 -11.55
CA ILE A 157 -9.41 0.03 -12.32
C ILE A 157 -9.04 1.40 -12.85
N VAL A 158 -7.81 1.83 -12.57
CA VAL A 158 -7.25 3.09 -13.05
C VAL A 158 -6.17 2.79 -14.08
N LYS A 159 -6.32 3.39 -15.28
CA LYS A 159 -5.32 3.37 -16.35
C LYS A 159 -5.13 4.78 -16.89
N GLU A 160 -3.88 5.18 -17.09
CA GLU A 160 -3.51 6.52 -17.56
C GLU A 160 -4.13 7.63 -16.69
N GLY A 161 -4.20 7.39 -15.38
CA GLY A 161 -4.81 8.30 -14.41
C GLY A 161 -6.33 8.47 -14.52
N LYS A 162 -7.03 7.60 -15.26
CA LYS A 162 -8.48 7.61 -15.42
C LYS A 162 -9.11 6.31 -14.95
N ILE A 163 -10.32 6.40 -14.41
CA ILE A 163 -11.13 5.23 -14.06
C ILE A 163 -11.61 4.57 -15.36
N THR A 164 -11.29 3.30 -15.56
CA THR A 164 -11.71 2.50 -16.72
C THR A 164 -12.69 1.39 -16.38
N GLU A 165 -12.81 1.03 -15.10
CA GLU A 165 -13.77 0.05 -14.62
C GLU A 165 -14.24 0.42 -13.22
N VAL A 166 -15.52 0.16 -12.92
CA VAL A 166 -16.13 0.34 -11.61
C VAL A 166 -17.02 -0.88 -11.34
N VAL A 167 -16.72 -1.61 -10.28
CA VAL A 167 -17.54 -2.72 -9.77
C VAL A 167 -18.00 -2.36 -8.37
N LEU A 168 -19.30 -2.29 -8.16
CA LEU A 168 -19.90 -1.95 -6.88
C LEU A 168 -20.48 -3.20 -6.23
N ASN A 169 -20.22 -3.42 -4.95
CA ASN A 169 -20.84 -4.51 -4.20
C ASN A 169 -21.36 -4.00 -2.86
N GLU A 170 -22.32 -4.73 -2.29
CA GLU A 170 -22.78 -4.52 -0.93
C GLU A 170 -22.94 -5.88 -0.25
N TYR A 171 -22.47 -5.99 0.97
CA TYR A 171 -22.49 -7.20 1.78
C TYR A 171 -23.46 -6.99 2.94
N GLN A 172 -24.27 -8.00 3.22
CA GLN A 172 -25.19 -7.98 4.36
C GLN A 172 -24.48 -8.57 5.58
N ASP A 173 -24.38 -7.84 6.69
CA ASP A 173 -23.72 -8.33 7.90
C ASP A 173 -22.33 -8.98 7.65
N ILE A 174 -21.33 -8.13 7.44
CA ILE A 174 -19.96 -8.54 7.04
C ILE A 174 -19.25 -9.49 8.03
N TYR A 175 -19.78 -9.66 9.24
CA TYR A 175 -19.23 -10.59 10.22
C TYR A 175 -19.73 -12.02 10.02
N ASN A 176 -20.87 -12.18 9.34
CA ASN A 176 -21.54 -13.46 9.13
C ASN A 176 -21.66 -13.85 7.65
N THR A 177 -21.55 -12.89 6.73
CA THR A 177 -21.54 -13.17 5.29
C THR A 177 -20.32 -12.59 4.60
N VAL A 178 -19.82 -13.34 3.61
CA VAL A 178 -18.69 -12.95 2.76
C VAL A 178 -19.05 -12.90 1.28
N LYS A 179 -20.34 -13.09 0.97
CA LYS A 179 -20.89 -13.01 -0.39
C LYS A 179 -21.64 -11.70 -0.55
N PRO A 180 -21.47 -11.01 -1.69
CA PRO A 180 -22.23 -9.79 -1.94
C PRO A 180 -23.72 -10.11 -2.13
N LYS A 181 -24.57 -9.08 -1.99
CA LYS A 181 -25.98 -9.10 -2.33
C LYS A 181 -26.12 -9.32 -3.83
N GLU A 182 -26.38 -10.56 -4.22
CA GLU A 182 -26.60 -10.97 -5.61
C GLU A 182 -28.10 -11.13 -5.89
N LYS A 183 -28.50 -11.22 -7.16
CA LYS A 183 -29.92 -11.28 -7.54
C LYS A 183 -30.67 -12.48 -6.96
N ASP A 184 -29.99 -13.61 -6.79
CA ASP A 184 -30.52 -14.84 -6.22
C ASP A 184 -30.78 -14.75 -4.70
N SER A 185 -29.90 -14.06 -3.97
CA SER A 185 -29.90 -13.92 -2.52
C SER A 185 -30.59 -12.64 -2.04
N TYR A 186 -30.69 -11.63 -2.91
CA TYR A 186 -31.29 -10.33 -2.63
C TYR A 186 -32.13 -9.85 -3.82
N PRO A 187 -33.36 -10.36 -4.01
CA PRO A 187 -34.20 -10.09 -5.18
C PRO A 187 -34.92 -8.73 -5.10
N TYR A 188 -34.18 -7.66 -4.79
CA TYR A 188 -34.68 -6.29 -4.78
C TYR A 188 -34.23 -5.55 -6.05
N GLU A 189 -35.08 -5.53 -7.08
CA GLU A 189 -34.71 -5.01 -8.41
C GLU A 189 -34.16 -3.57 -8.42
N PRO A 190 -34.74 -2.59 -7.68
CA PRO A 190 -34.19 -1.24 -7.64
C PRO A 190 -32.74 -1.16 -7.15
N PHE A 191 -32.30 -2.08 -6.29
CA PHE A 191 -30.89 -2.14 -5.85
C PHE A 191 -29.97 -2.56 -6.99
N HIS A 192 -30.34 -3.60 -7.75
CA HIS A 192 -29.51 -4.08 -8.86
C HIS A 192 -29.44 -3.07 -10.01
N GLN A 193 -30.57 -2.40 -10.32
CA GLN A 193 -30.59 -1.29 -11.26
C GLN A 193 -29.71 -0.12 -10.81
N ALA A 194 -29.80 0.26 -9.54
CA ALA A 194 -28.96 1.31 -8.97
C ALA A 194 -27.47 0.98 -9.06
N LYS A 195 -27.08 -0.26 -8.76
CA LYS A 195 -25.69 -0.76 -8.84
C LYS A 195 -25.12 -0.54 -10.25
N GLU A 196 -25.85 -0.93 -11.28
CA GLU A 196 -25.44 -0.79 -12.68
C GLU A 196 -25.40 0.69 -13.13
N GLU A 197 -26.46 1.44 -12.83
CA GLU A 197 -26.57 2.85 -13.26
C GLU A 197 -25.54 3.75 -12.59
N ILE A 198 -25.29 3.57 -11.29
CA ILE A 198 -24.31 4.39 -10.56
C ILE A 198 -22.90 4.08 -11.05
N ALA A 199 -22.55 2.81 -11.24
CA ALA A 199 -21.24 2.43 -11.82
C ALA A 199 -21.03 3.09 -13.19
N LYS A 200 -22.04 3.05 -14.06
CA LYS A 200 -22.02 3.71 -15.37
C LYS A 200 -21.84 5.23 -15.25
N LYS A 201 -22.61 5.90 -14.38
CA LYS A 201 -22.49 7.35 -14.16
C LYS A 201 -21.10 7.74 -13.68
N ILE A 202 -20.49 6.95 -12.80
CA ILE A 202 -19.13 7.18 -12.32
C ILE A 202 -18.13 7.04 -13.46
N LEU A 203 -18.24 6.00 -14.28
CA LEU A 203 -17.38 5.80 -15.45
C LEU A 203 -17.48 6.94 -16.47
N GLU A 204 -18.70 7.39 -16.76
CA GLU A 204 -18.93 8.50 -17.70
C GLU A 204 -18.41 9.84 -17.17
N LYS A 205 -18.59 10.10 -15.87
CA LYS A 205 -18.17 11.35 -15.24
C LYS A 205 -16.68 11.37 -14.87
N GLY A 206 -16.09 10.21 -14.57
CA GLY A 206 -14.72 10.05 -14.08
C GLY A 206 -14.43 10.71 -12.73
N SER A 207 -15.46 11.14 -11.99
CA SER A 207 -15.35 11.82 -10.70
C SER A 207 -16.64 11.71 -9.88
N LEU A 208 -16.58 12.08 -8.61
CA LEU A 208 -17.69 12.11 -7.66
C LEU A 208 -18.08 13.57 -7.31
N PRO A 209 -19.29 13.83 -6.78
CA PRO A 209 -20.40 12.88 -6.61
C PRO A 209 -21.16 12.63 -7.93
N VAL A 210 -21.88 11.51 -8.03
CA VAL A 210 -22.92 11.29 -9.07
C VAL A 210 -24.30 11.21 -8.39
N ASP A 211 -25.37 11.39 -9.18
CA ASP A 211 -26.74 11.38 -8.64
C ASP A 211 -27.12 10.00 -8.09
N ILE A 212 -27.68 10.00 -6.87
CA ILE A 212 -28.23 8.81 -6.22
C ILE A 212 -29.41 8.22 -6.99
N TYR A 213 -29.68 6.93 -6.79
CA TYR A 213 -30.79 6.24 -7.44
C TYR A 213 -32.02 6.20 -6.52
N THR A 214 -33.18 6.60 -7.05
CA THR A 214 -34.45 6.60 -6.31
C THR A 214 -34.89 5.17 -6.01
N GLY A 215 -35.18 4.85 -4.74
CA GLY A 215 -35.46 3.49 -4.29
C GLY A 215 -34.23 2.72 -3.80
N ALA A 216 -33.02 3.27 -3.98
CA ALA A 216 -31.78 2.68 -3.47
C ALA A 216 -30.86 3.74 -2.83
N THR A 217 -31.43 4.75 -2.18
CA THR A 217 -30.68 5.90 -1.63
C THR A 217 -29.59 5.49 -0.64
N SER A 218 -29.87 4.57 0.29
CA SER A 218 -28.87 4.11 1.27
C SER A 218 -27.69 3.43 0.59
N SER A 219 -27.95 2.47 -0.31
CA SER A 219 -26.90 1.77 -1.07
C SER A 219 -26.13 2.72 -1.98
N SER A 220 -26.82 3.68 -2.59
CA SER A 220 -26.18 4.72 -3.41
C SER A 220 -25.12 5.48 -2.59
N ASN A 221 -25.46 5.94 -1.39
CA ASN A 221 -24.52 6.65 -0.53
C ASN A 221 -23.33 5.77 -0.11
N MET A 222 -23.58 4.51 0.25
CA MET A 222 -22.51 3.58 0.61
C MET A 222 -21.56 3.31 -0.56
N TRP A 223 -22.07 3.18 -1.80
CA TRP A 223 -21.21 3.06 -2.97
C TRP A 223 -20.43 4.33 -3.26
N MET A 224 -21.02 5.52 -3.05
CA MET A 224 -20.28 6.78 -3.19
C MET A 224 -19.09 6.86 -2.24
N GLU A 225 -19.30 6.54 -0.95
CA GLU A 225 -18.23 6.47 0.05
C GLU A 225 -17.15 5.44 -0.35
N ALA A 226 -17.56 4.27 -0.81
CA ALA A 226 -16.63 3.21 -1.20
C ALA A 226 -15.80 3.61 -2.43
N VAL A 227 -16.39 4.29 -3.41
CA VAL A 227 -15.66 4.77 -4.60
C VAL A 227 -14.72 5.90 -4.22
N GLU A 228 -15.14 6.82 -3.34
CA GLU A 228 -14.31 7.91 -2.82
C GLU A 228 -13.05 7.35 -2.16
N ASP A 229 -13.20 6.39 -1.23
CA ASP A 229 -12.07 5.72 -0.58
C ASP A 229 -11.15 5.00 -1.60
N ALA A 230 -11.70 4.35 -2.63
CA ALA A 230 -10.90 3.72 -3.68
C ALA A 230 -10.10 4.75 -4.50
N MET A 231 -10.72 5.88 -4.81
CA MET A 231 -10.12 6.99 -5.52
C MET A 231 -9.04 7.69 -4.68
N GLU A 232 -9.26 7.91 -3.40
CA GLU A 232 -8.24 8.45 -2.47
C GLU A 232 -7.01 7.55 -2.40
N LYS A 233 -7.20 6.22 -2.33
CA LYS A 233 -6.12 5.23 -2.36
C LYS A 233 -5.29 5.29 -3.64
N ALA A 234 -5.93 5.57 -4.78
CA ALA A 234 -5.25 5.80 -6.06
C ALA A 234 -4.58 7.18 -6.15
N GLY A 235 -5.00 8.13 -5.30
CA GLY A 235 -4.51 9.50 -5.22
C GLY A 235 -5.24 10.50 -6.10
N PHE A 236 -6.53 10.26 -6.38
CA PHE A 236 -7.39 11.32 -6.87
C PHE A 236 -7.52 12.42 -5.81
N LYS A 237 -7.74 13.65 -6.26
CA LYS A 237 -7.98 14.82 -5.42
C LYS A 237 -9.40 15.31 -5.69
N PHE A 238 -10.12 15.70 -4.65
CA PHE A 238 -11.49 16.21 -4.70
C PHE A 238 -11.56 17.64 -4.19
#